data_AF-A0A494Y4E2-F1
#
_entry.id   AF-A0A494Y4E2-F1
#
_cell.length_a   1.000
_cell.length_b   1.000
_cell.length_c   1.000
_cell.angle_alpha   90.00
_cell.angle_beta   90.00
_cell.angle_gamma   90.00
#
_symmetry.space_group_name_H-M   'P 1'
#
loop_
_entity.id
_entity.type
_entity.pdbx_description
1 polymer ?
#
loop_
_entity_poly.entity_id
_entity_poly.type
_entity_poly.pdbx_seq_one_letter_code
_entity_poly.pdbx_strand_id
1 'polypeptide(L)'
;MKYFKLLLIVFVLVLFQLKDSSNGNSETVFLVMKPLDSSSREFSIMGASGANSTIIYTLGHISEPISIEFWLDHYLNGQYKEKILDLQTYLSKSEKENRLYIFNRTTESTKPLWTITLRQNRDLSVLSNSITQPTADSSVRNFKVYPNLYIKKGKETSLGIISIILGSNDNQFNVNDSEEETIKKSDEVFIIKCRIE
;
A
#
# COMPACT_ATOMS: atom_id res chain seq x y z
N MET A 1 -24.90 -54.66 20.24
CA MET A 1 -23.53 -54.18 20.53
C MET A 1 -22.73 -53.63 19.32
N LYS A 2 -23.21 -53.67 18.06
CA LYS A 2 -22.45 -53.11 16.92
C LYS A 2 -22.54 -51.59 16.76
N TYR A 3 -23.67 -50.97 17.13
CA TYR A 3 -23.89 -49.52 16.98
C TYR A 3 -23.14 -48.65 17.99
N PHE A 4 -22.79 -49.20 19.16
CA PHE A 4 -22.08 -48.44 20.20
C PHE A 4 -20.63 -48.11 19.80
N LYS A 5 -19.97 -49.01 19.05
CA LYS A 5 -18.62 -48.76 18.51
C LYS A 5 -18.62 -47.68 17.43
N LEU A 6 -19.67 -47.62 16.60
CA LEU A 6 -19.79 -46.59 15.56
C LEU A 6 -20.04 -45.20 16.16
N LEU A 7 -20.91 -45.12 17.18
CA LEU A 7 -21.20 -43.86 17.87
C LEU A 7 -19.97 -43.31 18.60
N LEU A 8 -19.14 -44.19 19.21
CA LEU A 8 -17.91 -43.79 19.87
C LEU A 8 -16.86 -43.25 18.87
N ILE A 9 -16.76 -43.84 17.67
CA ILE A 9 -15.83 -43.38 16.63
C ILE A 9 -16.26 -42.02 16.08
N VAL A 10 -17.56 -41.80 15.87
CA VAL A 10 -18.07 -40.49 15.44
C VAL A 10 -17.86 -39.44 16.54
N PHE A 11 -18.07 -39.78 17.81
CA PHE A 11 -17.86 -38.85 18.92
C PHE A 11 -16.39 -38.47 19.11
N VAL A 12 -15.45 -39.42 18.92
CA VAL A 12 -14.01 -39.14 18.94
C VAL A 12 -13.58 -38.31 17.72
N LEU A 13 -14.18 -38.51 16.54
CA LEU A 13 -13.90 -37.68 15.36
C LEU A 13 -14.43 -36.24 15.52
N VAL A 14 -15.59 -36.05 16.14
CA VAL A 14 -16.12 -34.70 16.45
C VAL A 14 -15.27 -34.00 17.51
N LEU A 15 -14.74 -34.73 18.50
CA LEU A 15 -13.82 -34.16 19.49
C LEU A 15 -12.44 -33.82 18.91
N PHE A 16 -11.98 -34.53 17.88
CA PHE A 16 -10.75 -34.16 17.15
C PHE A 16 -10.91 -32.89 16.30
N GLN A 17 -12.12 -32.59 15.83
CA GLN A 17 -12.41 -31.35 15.09
C GLN A 17 -12.60 -30.12 16.02
N LEU A 18 -12.71 -30.33 17.34
CA LEU A 18 -12.84 -29.25 18.33
C LEU A 18 -11.55 -28.97 19.12
N LYS A 19 -10.46 -29.68 18.80
CA LYS A 19 -9.15 -29.54 19.46
C LYS A 19 -8.08 -28.97 18.51
N ASP A 20 -8.46 -27.99 17.70
CA ASP A 20 -7.53 -27.04 17.07
C ASP A 20 -7.78 -25.65 17.66
N SER A 21 -7.52 -25.53 18.95
CA SER A 21 -7.35 -24.25 19.62
C SER A 21 -6.15 -24.34 20.56
N SER A 22 -5.27 -23.35 20.41
CA SER A 22 -4.05 -23.03 21.17
C SER A 22 -2.77 -23.79 20.79
N ASN A 23 -2.03 -23.26 19.80
CA ASN A 23 -0.84 -22.43 20.10
C ASN A 23 -0.16 -21.89 18.83
N GLY A 24 0.10 -20.57 18.82
CA GLY A 24 1.19 -19.95 18.05
C GLY A 24 0.81 -19.14 16.81
N ASN A 25 0.44 -17.86 17.01
CA ASN A 25 0.38 -16.79 16.01
C ASN A 25 -0.38 -17.11 14.71
N SER A 26 -1.71 -17.17 14.76
CA SER A 26 -2.47 -16.75 13.58
C SER A 26 -2.26 -15.24 13.45
N GLU A 27 -1.39 -14.82 12.53
CA GLU A 27 -1.20 -13.41 12.24
C GLU A 27 -2.51 -12.84 11.68
N THR A 28 -3.34 -12.29 12.56
CA THR A 28 -4.66 -11.76 12.22
C THR A 28 -4.46 -10.66 11.19
N VAL A 29 -5.05 -10.81 10.01
CA VAL A 29 -5.12 -9.74 9.01
C VAL A 29 -6.13 -8.73 9.51
N PHE A 30 -5.73 -7.46 9.63
CA PHE A 30 -6.59 -6.37 10.10
C PHE A 30 -7.20 -5.58 8.95
N LEU A 31 -6.52 -5.50 7.81
CA LEU A 31 -6.98 -4.73 6.66
C LEU A 31 -6.58 -5.42 5.36
N VAL A 32 -7.51 -5.44 4.41
CA VAL A 32 -7.21 -5.83 3.02
C VAL A 32 -7.19 -4.58 2.15
N MET A 33 -6.08 -4.36 1.44
CA MET A 33 -5.92 -3.28 0.48
C MET A 33 -5.79 -3.85 -0.94
N LYS A 34 -6.48 -3.24 -1.89
CA LYS A 34 -6.46 -3.65 -3.30
C LYS A 34 -6.22 -2.44 -4.18
N PRO A 35 -5.27 -2.50 -5.14
CA PRO A 35 -5.13 -1.41 -6.09
C PRO A 35 -6.40 -1.28 -6.93
N LEU A 36 -6.79 -0.04 -7.22
CA LEU A 36 -7.89 0.24 -8.12
C LEU A 36 -7.42 0.06 -9.57
N ASP A 37 -8.32 -0.43 -10.43
CA ASP A 37 -8.04 -0.59 -11.85
C ASP A 37 -7.73 0.77 -12.50
N SER A 38 -6.64 0.84 -13.28
CA SER A 38 -6.21 2.06 -13.98
C SER A 38 -7.21 2.56 -15.02
N SER A 39 -8.11 1.69 -15.50
CA SER A 39 -9.22 2.05 -16.39
C SER A 39 -10.41 2.69 -15.67
N SER A 40 -10.40 2.72 -14.32
CA SER A 40 -11.49 3.31 -13.56
C SER A 40 -11.58 4.81 -13.76
N ARG A 41 -12.81 5.33 -13.66
CA ARG A 41 -13.12 6.77 -13.79
C ARG A 41 -12.28 7.65 -12.85
N GLU A 42 -11.89 7.15 -11.68
CA GLU A 42 -11.08 7.90 -10.73
C GLU A 42 -9.72 8.30 -11.32
N PHE A 43 -9.05 7.40 -12.06
CA PHE A 43 -7.80 7.74 -12.74
C PHE A 43 -7.98 8.82 -13.82
N SER A 44 -9.08 8.78 -14.57
CA SER A 44 -9.39 9.83 -15.56
C SER A 44 -9.62 11.19 -14.91
N ILE A 45 -10.32 11.23 -13.77
CA ILE A 45 -10.53 12.47 -13.00
C ILE A 45 -9.20 13.00 -12.47
N MET A 46 -8.37 12.13 -11.91
CA MET A 46 -7.05 12.50 -11.39
C MET A 46 -6.16 13.07 -12.50
N GLY A 47 -6.10 12.39 -13.66
CA GLY A 47 -5.36 12.90 -14.83
C GLY A 47 -5.86 14.26 -15.30
N ALA A 48 -7.19 14.46 -15.37
CA ALA A 48 -7.78 15.76 -15.74
C ALA A 48 -7.47 16.89 -14.73
N SER A 49 -7.19 16.55 -13.47
CA SER A 49 -6.77 17.51 -12.43
C SER A 49 -5.28 17.86 -12.47
N GLY A 50 -4.52 17.29 -13.41
CA GLY A 50 -3.07 17.47 -13.52
C GLY A 50 -2.27 16.60 -12.55
N ALA A 51 -2.89 15.58 -11.96
CA ALA A 51 -2.18 14.59 -11.18
C ALA A 51 -1.40 13.66 -12.11
N ASN A 52 -0.15 13.44 -11.74
CA ASN A 52 0.80 12.52 -12.35
C ASN A 52 1.09 11.41 -11.34
N SER A 53 1.70 10.32 -11.81
CA SER A 53 2.22 9.24 -10.95
C SER A 53 1.20 8.72 -9.92
N THR A 54 -0.06 8.59 -10.35
CA THR A 54 -1.18 8.30 -9.45
C THR A 54 -1.25 6.81 -9.15
N ILE A 55 -1.37 6.47 -7.86
CA ILE A 55 -1.71 5.14 -7.37
C ILE A 55 -2.93 5.29 -6.45
N ILE A 56 -3.91 4.42 -6.64
CA ILE A 56 -5.15 4.44 -5.86
C ILE A 56 -5.36 3.05 -5.26
N TYR A 57 -5.55 2.98 -3.94
CA TYR A 57 -5.96 1.77 -3.25
C TYR A 57 -7.38 1.88 -2.74
N THR A 58 -8.10 0.79 -2.91
CA THR A 58 -9.31 0.48 -2.17
C THR A 58 -8.92 -0.18 -0.86
N LEU A 59 -9.40 0.38 0.25
CA LEU A 59 -9.31 -0.23 1.56
C LEU A 59 -10.65 -0.92 1.81
N GLY A 60 -10.61 -2.23 2.04
CA GLY A 60 -11.78 -3.07 2.23
C GLY A 60 -12.59 -2.72 3.48
N HIS A 61 -13.62 -3.53 3.75
CA HIS A 61 -14.48 -3.35 4.93
C HIS A 61 -13.66 -3.33 6.22
N ILE A 62 -13.87 -2.29 7.01
CA ILE A 62 -13.21 -2.10 8.30
C ILE A 62 -14.14 -2.68 9.37
N SER A 63 -13.85 -3.87 9.86
CA SER A 63 -14.70 -4.58 10.84
C SER A 63 -14.64 -3.95 12.23
N GLU A 64 -13.48 -3.39 12.58
CA GLU A 64 -13.20 -2.70 13.83
C GLU A 64 -12.37 -1.45 13.56
N PRO A 65 -12.51 -0.40 14.39
CA PRO A 65 -11.73 0.80 14.17
C PRO A 65 -10.22 0.57 14.30
N ILE A 66 -9.43 1.14 13.40
CA ILE A 66 -7.96 0.97 13.37
C ILE A 66 -7.25 2.32 13.25
N SER A 67 -6.15 2.47 13.98
CA SER A 67 -5.18 3.55 13.77
C SER A 67 -4.18 3.08 12.72
N ILE A 68 -4.01 3.86 11.66
CA ILE A 68 -3.14 3.51 10.54
C ILE A 68 -2.28 4.71 10.16
N GLU A 69 -1.03 4.41 9.84
CA GLU A 69 -0.03 5.35 9.37
C GLU A 69 0.28 5.02 7.91
N PHE A 70 0.32 6.03 7.04
CA PHE A 70 0.77 5.92 5.65
C PHE A 70 1.92 6.90 5.42
N TRP A 71 2.95 6.48 4.71
CA TRP A 71 4.07 7.36 4.38
C TRP A 71 4.79 6.92 3.10
N LEU A 72 5.70 7.77 2.64
CA LEU A 72 6.67 7.44 1.60
C LEU A 72 8.08 7.48 2.20
N ASP A 73 8.82 6.39 2.03
CA ASP A 73 10.27 6.41 2.20
C ASP A 73 10.92 6.90 0.90
N HIS A 74 11.76 7.92 1.00
CA HIS A 74 12.48 8.51 -0.11
C HIS A 74 13.93 8.02 -0.10
N TYR A 75 14.36 7.42 -1.20
CA TYR A 75 15.73 7.01 -1.46
C TYR A 75 16.30 7.78 -2.66
N LEU A 76 17.55 8.18 -2.55
CA LEU A 76 18.30 8.86 -3.61
C LEU A 76 19.65 8.17 -3.79
N ASN A 77 19.97 7.78 -5.02
CA ASN A 77 21.20 7.07 -5.39
C ASN A 77 21.48 5.85 -4.49
N GLY A 78 20.45 5.03 -4.25
CA GLY A 78 20.56 3.83 -3.42
C GLY A 78 20.59 4.06 -1.91
N GLN A 79 20.49 5.30 -1.42
CA GLN A 79 20.55 5.62 0.01
C GLN A 79 19.23 6.18 0.53
N TYR A 80 18.83 5.76 1.73
CA TYR A 80 17.69 6.35 2.42
C TYR A 80 17.97 7.82 2.74
N LYS A 81 17.02 8.69 2.40
CA LYS A 81 17.14 10.13 2.61
C LYS A 81 16.20 10.61 3.70
N GLU A 82 14.91 10.30 3.59
CA GLU A 82 13.88 10.85 4.47
C GLU A 82 12.57 10.04 4.43
N LYS A 83 11.78 10.14 5.50
CA LYS A 83 10.37 9.76 5.56
C LYS A 83 9.54 11.00 5.29
N ILE A 84 8.62 10.93 4.34
CA ILE A 84 7.78 12.05 3.92
C ILE A 84 6.32 11.62 3.86
N LEU A 85 5.44 12.63 3.85
CA LEU A 85 3.99 12.43 3.75
C LEU A 85 3.46 11.47 4.82
N ASP A 86 3.93 11.65 6.04
CA ASP A 86 3.53 10.83 7.18
C ASP A 86 2.10 11.15 7.64
N LEU A 87 1.13 10.45 7.06
CA LEU A 87 -0.29 10.59 7.35
C LEU A 87 -0.72 9.56 8.38
N GLN A 88 -0.79 9.98 9.63
CA GLN A 88 -1.45 9.22 10.69
C GLN A 88 -2.95 9.52 10.69
N THR A 89 -3.77 8.48 10.69
CA THR A 89 -5.24 8.61 10.64
C THR A 89 -5.94 7.45 11.33
N TYR A 90 -7.23 7.61 11.55
CA TYR A 90 -8.07 6.63 12.22
C TYR A 90 -9.20 6.21 11.29
N LEU A 91 -9.23 4.93 10.94
CA LEU A 91 -10.29 4.33 10.14
C LEU A 91 -11.36 3.78 11.06
N SER A 92 -12.50 4.47 11.12
CA SER A 92 -13.71 4.00 11.79
C SER A 92 -14.29 2.76 11.11
N LYS A 93 -14.98 1.92 11.89
CA LYS A 93 -15.78 0.81 11.37
C LYS A 93 -16.69 1.29 10.23
N SER A 94 -16.62 0.62 9.08
CA SER A 94 -17.34 1.04 7.87
C SER A 94 -17.57 -0.15 6.94
N GLU A 95 -18.80 -0.26 6.45
CA GLU A 95 -19.16 -1.16 5.35
C GLU A 95 -18.88 -0.54 3.97
N LYS A 96 -18.59 0.76 3.93
CA LYS A 96 -18.16 1.42 2.70
C LYS A 96 -16.66 1.32 2.56
N GLU A 97 -16.23 1.13 1.33
CA GLU A 97 -14.83 1.15 0.96
C GLU A 97 -14.24 2.55 1.15
N ASN A 98 -13.03 2.60 1.69
CA ASN A 98 -12.23 3.81 1.73
C ASN A 98 -11.27 3.84 0.55
N ARG A 99 -10.74 5.02 0.23
CA ARG A 99 -9.79 5.20 -0.88
C ARG A 99 -8.55 5.93 -0.41
N LEU A 100 -7.39 5.35 -0.66
CA LEU A 100 -6.10 6.00 -0.51
C LEU A 100 -5.59 6.41 -1.88
N TYR A 101 -5.27 7.69 -2.04
CA TYR A 101 -4.69 8.26 -3.25
C TYR A 101 -3.27 8.71 -2.93
N ILE A 102 -2.32 8.25 -3.73
CA ILE A 102 -0.95 8.76 -3.74
C ILE A 102 -0.68 9.29 -5.14
N PHE A 103 -0.28 10.55 -5.25
CA PHE A 103 0.01 11.15 -6.53
C PHE A 103 0.99 12.31 -6.37
N ASN A 104 1.57 12.74 -7.47
CA ASN A 104 2.24 14.03 -7.53
C ASN A 104 1.58 14.94 -8.56
N ARG A 105 1.82 16.24 -8.47
CA ARG A 105 1.46 17.19 -9.53
C ARG A 105 2.58 18.19 -9.70
N THR A 106 2.79 18.64 -10.93
CA THR A 106 3.75 19.70 -11.21
C THR A 106 3.13 21.03 -10.78
N THR A 107 3.86 21.79 -9.96
CA THR A 107 3.47 23.15 -9.59
C THR A 107 4.25 24.15 -10.43
N GLU A 108 3.84 25.43 -10.41
CA GLU A 108 4.55 26.53 -11.08
C GLU A 108 6.05 26.60 -10.70
N SER A 109 6.42 26.07 -9.53
CA SER A 109 7.79 26.06 -9.02
C SER A 109 8.71 25.00 -9.63
N THR A 110 8.27 24.26 -10.67
CA THR A 110 8.91 23.06 -11.26
C THR A 110 9.08 21.87 -10.31
N LYS A 111 8.87 22.06 -9.00
CA LYS A 111 8.93 20.99 -8.01
C LYS A 111 7.61 20.21 -8.01
N PRO A 112 7.66 18.87 -8.03
CA PRO A 112 6.47 18.06 -7.86
C PRO A 112 6.00 18.16 -6.41
N LEU A 113 4.73 18.50 -6.26
CA LEU A 113 4.02 18.39 -4.99
C LEU A 113 3.47 16.97 -4.88
N TRP A 114 4.05 16.19 -3.99
CA TRP A 114 3.52 14.88 -3.65
C TRP A 114 2.39 15.02 -2.63
N THR A 115 1.39 14.16 -2.76
CA THR A 115 0.20 14.16 -1.92
C THR A 115 -0.20 12.74 -1.58
N ILE A 116 -0.48 12.50 -0.30
CA ILE A 116 -1.26 11.36 0.16
C ILE A 116 -2.62 11.88 0.62
N THR A 117 -3.68 11.27 0.12
CA THR A 117 -5.06 11.56 0.52
C THR A 117 -5.77 10.28 0.89
N LEU A 118 -6.41 10.26 2.06
CA LEU A 118 -7.36 9.23 2.44
C LEU A 118 -8.78 9.81 2.38
N ARG A 119 -9.64 9.16 1.58
CA ARG A 119 -11.08 9.39 1.57
C ARG A 119 -11.78 8.31 2.37
N GLN A 120 -12.43 8.71 3.45
CA GLN A 120 -13.22 7.83 4.30
C GLN A 120 -14.65 8.33 4.32
N ASN A 121 -15.60 7.55 3.79
CA ASN A 121 -16.98 7.99 3.61
C ASN A 121 -17.07 9.32 2.81
N ARG A 122 -17.44 10.43 3.49
CA ARG A 122 -17.50 11.79 2.94
C ARG A 122 -16.34 12.67 3.41
N ASP A 123 -15.53 12.17 4.33
CA ASP A 123 -14.43 12.89 4.94
C ASP A 123 -13.13 12.65 4.14
N LEU A 124 -12.28 13.67 4.11
CA LEU A 124 -11.01 13.67 3.42
C LEU A 124 -9.90 14.08 4.39
N SER A 125 -8.92 13.20 4.56
CA SER A 125 -7.65 13.51 5.22
C SER A 125 -6.59 13.66 4.14
N VAL A 126 -5.92 14.82 4.10
CA VAL A 126 -4.97 15.18 3.04
C VAL A 126 -3.67 15.62 3.67
N LEU A 127 -2.55 15.13 3.14
CA LEU A 127 -1.22 15.61 3.45
C LEU A 127 -0.44 15.80 2.15
N SER A 128 0.20 16.94 1.99
CA SER A 128 1.01 17.26 0.83
C SER A 128 2.39 17.76 1.24
N ASN A 129 3.41 17.40 0.48
CA ASN A 129 4.78 17.82 0.69
C ASN A 129 5.48 18.00 -0.67
N SER A 130 6.24 19.08 -0.81
CA SER A 130 7.05 19.34 -1.99
C SER A 130 8.43 18.76 -1.80
N ILE A 131 8.84 17.90 -2.72
CA ILE A 131 10.19 17.34 -2.73
C ILE A 131 10.96 18.01 -3.84
N THR A 132 12.20 18.40 -3.55
CA THR A 132 13.12 18.83 -4.60
C THR A 132 13.59 17.57 -5.33
N GLN A 133 12.99 17.28 -6.48
CA GLN A 133 13.44 16.21 -7.38
C GLN A 133 14.69 16.66 -8.14
N PRO A 134 15.62 15.75 -8.44
CA PRO A 134 16.67 16.01 -9.41
C PRO A 134 16.01 16.33 -10.76
N THR A 135 16.13 17.60 -11.16
CA THR A 135 15.66 18.16 -12.42
C THR A 135 16.39 17.50 -13.59
N ALA A 136 15.81 16.44 -14.16
CA ALA A 136 16.12 16.06 -15.54
C ALA A 136 14.81 15.91 -16.31
N ASP A 137 14.67 16.68 -17.38
CA ASP A 137 13.51 16.65 -18.28
C ASP A 137 13.34 15.30 -19.00
N SER A 138 14.32 14.39 -18.91
CA SER A 138 14.35 13.06 -19.52
C SER A 138 14.19 11.91 -18.51
N SER A 139 13.45 12.12 -17.43
CA SER A 139 13.22 11.07 -16.43
C SER A 139 12.15 10.06 -16.88
N VAL A 140 12.45 8.76 -16.82
CA VAL A 140 11.44 7.69 -16.93
C VAL A 140 10.93 7.34 -15.55
N ARG A 141 9.60 7.38 -15.35
CA ARG A 141 8.95 6.96 -14.11
C ARG A 141 8.34 5.58 -14.29
N ASN A 142 8.67 4.68 -13.38
CA ASN A 142 8.11 3.33 -13.36
C ASN A 142 7.38 3.06 -12.04
N PHE A 143 6.36 2.21 -12.14
CA PHE A 143 5.44 1.92 -11.04
C PHE A 143 5.42 0.42 -10.79
N LYS A 144 5.59 0.02 -9.53
CA LYS A 144 5.28 -1.31 -9.05
C LYS A 144 4.19 -1.18 -7.99
N VAL A 145 3.02 -1.73 -8.28
CA VAL A 145 1.86 -1.69 -7.39
C VAL A 145 1.59 -3.10 -6.91
N TYR A 146 1.64 -3.34 -5.60
CA TYR A 146 1.43 -4.69 -5.08
C TYR A 146 -0.07 -5.03 -5.00
N PRO A 147 -0.50 -6.18 -5.56
CA PRO A 147 -1.90 -6.60 -5.53
C PRO A 147 -2.27 -7.27 -4.22
N ASN A 148 -3.56 -7.17 -3.83
CA ASN A 148 -4.18 -7.92 -2.72
C ASN A 148 -3.32 -7.97 -1.43
N LEU A 149 -3.08 -6.82 -0.84
CA LEU A 149 -2.26 -6.68 0.36
C LEU A 149 -3.07 -6.98 1.62
N TYR A 150 -2.48 -7.78 2.51
CA TYR A 150 -3.06 -8.16 3.80
C TYR A 150 -2.25 -7.53 4.92
N ILE A 151 -2.72 -6.41 5.45
CA ILE A 151 -1.99 -5.61 6.44
C ILE A 151 -2.22 -6.20 7.83
N LYS A 152 -1.11 -6.42 8.53
CA LYS A 152 -1.08 -6.98 9.88
C LYS A 152 -0.72 -5.88 10.88
N LYS A 153 -1.31 -5.92 12.07
CA LYS A 153 -1.02 -4.97 13.14
C LYS A 153 0.45 -5.07 13.57
N GLY A 154 1.07 -3.93 13.79
CA GLY A 154 2.47 -3.79 14.21
C GLY A 154 3.51 -4.10 13.13
N LYS A 155 3.10 -4.45 11.90
CA LYS A 155 4.03 -4.74 10.80
C LYS A 155 3.95 -3.66 9.72
N GLU A 156 5.11 -3.14 9.33
CA GLU A 156 5.23 -2.30 8.16
C GLU A 156 4.93 -3.14 6.91
N THR A 157 4.15 -2.58 6.00
CA THR A 157 3.82 -3.20 4.72
C THR A 157 4.07 -2.21 3.60
N SER A 158 4.93 -2.58 2.66
CA SER A 158 5.10 -1.84 1.41
C SER A 158 3.87 -2.04 0.53
N LEU A 159 3.31 -0.92 0.05
CA LEU A 159 2.14 -0.89 -0.83
C LEU A 159 2.57 -0.89 -2.29
N GLY A 160 3.59 -0.12 -2.62
CA GLY A 160 4.13 -0.01 -3.96
C GLY A 160 5.39 0.83 -4.01
N ILE A 161 6.01 0.84 -5.19
CA ILE A 161 7.25 1.54 -5.48
C ILE A 161 7.04 2.46 -6.67
N ILE A 162 7.56 3.67 -6.57
CA ILE A 162 7.72 4.60 -7.68
C ILE A 162 9.21 4.85 -7.85
N SER A 163 9.77 4.41 -8.98
CA SER A 163 11.19 4.61 -9.29
C SER A 163 11.34 5.60 -10.42
N ILE A 164 12.37 6.43 -10.33
CA ILE A 164 12.72 7.43 -11.32
C ILE A 164 14.15 7.15 -11.78
N ILE A 165 14.32 7.03 -13.09
CA ILE A 165 15.62 6.84 -13.74
C ILE A 165 15.87 8.08 -14.61
N LEU A 166 17.01 8.73 -14.39
CA LEU A 166 17.42 9.95 -15.08
C LEU A 166 18.23 9.58 -16.32
N GLY A 167 17.84 10.14 -17.48
CA GLY A 167 18.55 9.93 -18.75
C GLY A 167 18.19 8.62 -19.46
N SER A 168 18.85 8.37 -20.59
CA SER A 168 18.61 7.22 -21.49
C SER A 168 19.47 6.00 -21.12
N ASN A 169 19.76 5.80 -19.83
CA ASN A 169 20.54 4.65 -19.41
C ASN A 169 19.71 3.39 -19.62
N ASP A 170 20.34 2.33 -20.13
CA ASP A 170 19.75 1.00 -20.42
C ASP A 170 19.33 0.23 -19.14
N ASN A 171 19.21 0.93 -18.00
CA ASN A 171 18.66 0.42 -16.76
C ASN A 171 17.16 0.23 -16.95
N GLN A 172 16.80 -0.93 -17.50
CA GLN A 172 15.41 -1.33 -17.63
C GLN A 172 14.87 -1.65 -16.23
N PHE A 173 13.87 -0.88 -15.81
CA PHE A 173 13.07 -1.22 -14.65
C PHE A 173 12.39 -2.57 -14.91
N ASN A 174 12.65 -3.54 -14.04
CA ASN A 174 11.97 -4.81 -14.06
C ASN A 174 10.96 -4.84 -12.92
N VAL A 175 9.68 -4.99 -13.27
CA VAL A 175 8.57 -5.07 -12.29
C VAL A 175 8.80 -6.19 -11.26
N ASN A 176 9.59 -7.21 -11.60
CA ASN A 176 9.88 -8.33 -10.69
C ASN A 176 11.05 -8.08 -9.75
N ASP A 177 11.82 -7.00 -9.93
CA ASP A 177 12.93 -6.67 -9.04
C ASP A 177 12.42 -6.48 -7.60
N SER A 178 13.22 -6.91 -6.63
CA SER A 178 12.97 -6.64 -5.20
C SER A 178 13.06 -5.14 -4.90
N GLU A 179 12.57 -4.72 -3.72
CA GLU A 179 12.70 -3.33 -3.25
C GLU A 179 14.16 -2.89 -3.20
N GLU A 180 15.03 -3.74 -2.67
CA GLU A 180 16.47 -3.48 -2.53
C GLU A 180 17.16 -3.34 -3.89
N GLU A 181 16.81 -4.17 -4.87
CA GLU A 181 17.33 -4.06 -6.23
C GLU A 181 16.84 -2.79 -6.91
N THR A 182 15.57 -2.44 -6.73
CA THR A 182 14.98 -1.22 -7.30
C THR A 182 15.68 0.03 -6.74
N ILE A 183 15.93 0.06 -5.43
CA ILE A 183 16.69 1.13 -4.75
C ILE A 183 18.09 1.27 -5.34
N LYS A 184 18.78 0.17 -5.61
CA LYS A 184 20.16 0.20 -6.13
C LYS A 184 20.25 0.61 -7.61
N LYS A 185 19.27 0.23 -8.43
CA LYS A 185 19.30 0.44 -9.89
C LYS A 185 18.74 1.80 -10.33
N SER A 186 17.94 2.45 -9.49
CA SER A 186 17.27 3.71 -9.84
C SER A 186 17.96 4.90 -9.18
N ASP A 187 17.90 6.06 -9.82
CA ASP A 187 18.46 7.30 -9.29
C ASP A 187 17.65 7.83 -8.10
N GLU A 188 16.32 7.67 -8.15
CA GLU A 188 15.42 8.08 -7.07
C GLU A 188 14.29 7.05 -6.91
N VAL A 189 13.95 6.69 -5.67
CA VAL A 189 12.90 5.71 -5.37
C VAL A 189 12.03 6.21 -4.22
N PHE A 190 10.72 6.08 -4.39
CA PHE A 190 9.73 6.28 -3.35
C PHE A 190 9.06 4.93 -3.06
N ILE A 191 9.15 4.47 -1.81
CA ILE A 191 8.42 3.28 -1.35
C ILE A 191 7.25 3.75 -0.51
N ILE A 192 6.04 3.43 -0.98
CA ILE A 192 4.81 3.72 -0.26
C ILE A 192 4.63 2.64 0.79
N LYS A 193 4.46 3.01 2.05
CA LYS A 193 4.33 2.09 3.18
C LYS A 193 3.11 2.42 4.02
N CYS A 194 2.68 1.42 4.78
CA CYS A 194 1.74 1.62 5.88
C CYS A 194 2.04 0.74 7.09
N ARG A 195 1.49 1.12 8.24
CA ARG A 195 1.49 0.33 9.46
C ARG A 195 0.19 0.56 10.23
N ILE A 196 -0.41 -0.52 10.73
CA ILE A 196 -1.52 -0.46 11.69
C ILE A 196 -0.93 -0.51 13.09
N GLU A 197 -1.29 0.45 13.93
CA GLU A 197 -0.89 0.54 15.35
C GLU A 197 -1.72 -0.40 16.23
#